data_AF-A0A9Q9B1F6-F1
#
_entry.id   AF-A0A9Q9B1F6-F1
#
_cell.length_a   1.000
_cell.length_b   1.000
_cell.length_c   1.000
_cell.angle_alpha   90.00
_cell.angle_beta   90.00
_cell.angle_gamma   90.00
#
_symmetry.space_group_name_H-M   'P 1'
#
loop_
_entity.id
_entity.type
_entity.pdbx_description
1 polymer ?
#
loop_
_entity_poly.entity_id
_entity_poly.type
_entity_poly.pdbx_seq_one_letter_code
_entity_poly.pdbx_strand_id
1 'polypeptide(L)'
;MSEFTNTTYQCVACMDILSTPSAVRIYGHDMCLDCFNIGIKPLFVAYLKNELEKPRWRGRIIFLEEVEHHFSPEFREAYVQKEREYCIRPNERIYCPGTAERPCSHYLGARYLHDPAALLICPECGLRNCGKCFTPVVGDRMNHVCVPDQDLLDAFKNLKQGKDYQRCPGCKTSTELSEGCNHMTCAFAACKMEFCFICGEAADDDSGHWGYAKPCPKWNQPGTHGARFDIAEHANEADDDYFNFFYDLHDLDLADPNRDNIPQDEPIMQTLRRLDRRALCIIEDGFARMMQADERPFLVAQMRPFMILLALLLQVYTLGAEQREPYLQLRAMDHEFFQAQVAVVKADAQVQARFPALLPIVVRWELANAGATGWQEELERQLRAMRPDMLS
;
A
#
# COMPACT_ATOMS: atom_id res chain seq x y z
N MET A 1 -1.99 -5.33 69.16
CA MET A 1 -1.00 -4.55 68.37
C MET A 1 -1.20 -4.99 66.92
N SER A 2 -1.85 -4.17 66.10
CA SER A 2 -2.03 -4.50 64.68
C SER A 2 -0.69 -4.33 63.97
N GLU A 3 -0.15 -5.42 63.44
CA GLU A 3 0.99 -5.39 62.53
C GLU A 3 0.58 -4.60 61.28
N PHE A 4 0.97 -3.33 61.24
CA PHE A 4 0.97 -2.58 59.99
C PHE A 4 2.08 -3.19 59.14
N THR A 5 1.72 -4.14 58.28
CA THR A 5 2.60 -4.58 57.20
C THR A 5 2.81 -3.37 56.30
N ASN A 6 3.93 -2.67 56.48
CA ASN A 6 4.34 -1.59 55.60
C ASN A 6 4.53 -2.19 54.21
N THR A 7 3.49 -2.07 53.38
CA THR A 7 3.52 -2.60 52.03
C THR A 7 4.53 -1.76 51.25
N THR A 8 5.42 -2.41 50.52
CA THR A 8 6.44 -1.75 49.71
C THR A 8 6.17 -2.00 48.23
N TYR A 9 6.69 -1.13 47.37
CA TYR A 9 6.70 -1.31 45.92
C TYR A 9 8.11 -1.05 45.40
N GLN A 10 8.41 -1.56 44.21
CA GLN A 10 9.67 -1.26 43.52
C GLN A 10 9.41 -0.26 42.38
N CYS A 11 10.16 0.84 42.36
CA CYS A 11 10.07 1.83 41.28
C CYS A 11 10.57 1.24 39.96
N VAL A 12 9.79 1.34 38.89
CA VAL A 12 10.13 0.80 37.56
C VAL A 12 11.35 1.47 36.90
N ALA A 13 11.70 2.69 37.33
CA ALA A 13 12.74 3.50 36.71
C ALA A 13 14.09 3.40 37.46
N CYS A 14 14.12 3.72 38.76
CA CYS A 14 15.35 3.64 39.56
C CYS A 14 15.57 2.29 40.25
N MET A 15 14.57 1.39 40.25
CA MET A 15 14.60 0.08 40.91
C MET A 15 14.65 0.12 42.45
N ASP A 16 14.51 1.29 43.07
CA ASP A 16 14.44 1.44 44.53
C ASP A 16 13.16 0.86 45.10
N ILE A 17 13.26 0.26 46.30
CA ILE A 17 12.13 -0.25 47.07
C ILE A 17 11.63 0.85 48.01
N LEU A 18 10.37 1.25 47.86
CA LEU A 18 9.76 2.40 48.51
C LEU A 18 8.45 1.99 49.21
N SER A 19 7.98 2.79 50.15
CA SER A 19 6.71 2.53 50.85
C SER A 19 5.51 2.90 49.98
N THR A 20 4.45 2.08 50.04
CA THR A 20 3.18 2.37 49.35
C THR A 20 2.43 3.55 49.97
N PRO A 21 1.56 4.26 49.21
CA PRO A 21 1.27 4.05 47.80
C PRO A 21 2.39 4.57 46.88
N SER A 22 2.45 4.06 45.65
CA SER A 22 3.32 4.65 44.64
C SER A 22 2.87 6.07 44.30
N ALA A 23 3.83 6.94 43.99
CA ALA A 23 3.53 8.32 43.65
C ALA A 23 2.77 8.42 42.31
N VAL A 24 3.11 7.54 41.37
CA VAL A 24 2.47 7.44 40.06
C VAL A 24 2.39 5.98 39.65
N ARG A 25 1.25 5.57 39.08
CA ARG A 25 1.09 4.28 38.42
C ARG A 25 0.65 4.48 36.98
N ILE A 26 1.52 4.15 36.03
CA ILE A 26 1.28 4.33 34.58
C ILE A 26 1.18 2.93 33.94
N TYR A 27 0.01 2.59 33.40
CA TYR A 27 -0.24 1.29 32.77
C TYR A 27 0.20 0.09 33.64
N GLY A 28 -0.03 0.17 34.95
CA GLY A 28 0.32 -0.89 35.91
C GLY A 28 1.74 -0.82 36.49
N HIS A 29 2.60 0.08 35.98
CA HIS A 29 3.97 0.26 36.47
C HIS A 29 4.04 1.35 37.53
N ASP A 30 4.59 1.01 38.70
CA ASP A 30 4.80 1.97 39.79
C ASP A 30 6.07 2.79 39.60
N MET A 31 5.97 4.09 39.87
CA MET A 31 7.08 5.03 39.75
C MET A 31 7.13 5.96 40.96
N CYS A 32 8.35 6.23 41.43
CA CYS A 32 8.59 7.23 42.46
C CYS A 32 8.43 8.66 41.90
N LEU A 33 8.22 9.62 42.79
CA LEU A 33 7.99 11.01 42.39
C LEU A 33 9.19 11.62 41.66
N ASP A 34 10.41 11.29 42.09
CA ASP A 34 11.64 11.82 41.47
C ASP A 34 11.81 11.33 40.04
N CYS A 35 11.62 10.04 39.81
CA CYS A 35 11.68 9.46 38.46
C CYS A 35 10.56 10.01 37.56
N PHE A 36 9.37 10.25 38.12
CA PHE A 36 8.30 10.90 37.35
C PHE A 36 8.70 12.33 36.95
N ASN A 37 9.23 13.12 37.88
CA ASN A 37 9.63 14.51 37.64
C ASN A 37 10.78 14.64 36.65
N ILE A 38 11.71 13.69 36.65
CA ILE A 38 12.87 13.69 35.74
C ILE A 38 12.52 13.09 34.38
N GLY A 39 11.75 12.00 34.36
CA GLY A 39 11.53 11.21 33.14
C GLY A 39 10.23 11.52 32.40
N ILE A 40 9.11 11.67 33.13
CA ILE A 40 7.77 11.74 32.51
C ILE A 40 7.26 13.17 32.41
N LYS A 41 7.35 13.94 33.50
CA LYS A 41 6.86 15.31 33.56
C LYS A 41 7.42 16.22 32.44
N PRO A 42 8.70 16.14 32.07
CA PRO A 42 9.24 16.95 30.98
C PRO A 42 8.62 16.65 29.61
N LEU A 43 8.12 15.43 29.38
CA LEU A 43 7.45 15.06 28.12
C LEU A 43 6.16 15.87 27.92
N PHE A 44 5.40 16.09 28.99
CA PHE A 44 4.20 16.93 28.94
C PHE A 44 4.53 18.38 28.60
N VAL A 45 5.65 18.89 29.12
CA VAL A 45 6.15 20.24 28.81
C VAL A 45 6.62 20.33 27.35
N ALA A 46 7.29 19.28 26.85
CA ALA A 46 7.74 19.21 25.46
C ALA A 46 6.57 19.22 24.47
N TYR A 47 5.49 18.50 24.79
CA TYR A 47 4.29 18.45 23.95
C TYR A 47 3.63 19.82 23.72
N LEU A 48 3.65 20.73 24.71
CA LEU A 48 3.15 22.10 24.55
C LEU A 48 3.89 22.89 23.44
N LYS A 49 5.13 22.50 23.13
CA LYS A 49 5.99 23.13 22.12
C LYS A 49 5.99 22.37 20.80
N ASN A 50 5.86 21.05 20.85
CA ASN A 50 5.89 20.18 19.69
C ASN A 50 4.85 19.06 19.84
N GLU A 51 3.80 19.10 19.03
CA GLU A 51 2.72 18.10 19.07
C GLU A 51 3.16 16.66 18.74
N LEU A 52 4.36 16.47 18.19
CA LEU A 52 4.93 15.15 17.95
C LEU A 52 5.46 14.50 19.24
N GLU A 53 5.75 15.30 20.27
CA GLU A 53 6.31 14.85 21.56
C GLU A 53 5.22 14.39 22.54
N LYS A 54 4.11 13.83 22.04
CA LYS A 54 3.00 13.41 22.90
C LYS A 54 3.52 12.39 23.94
N PRO A 55 3.28 12.59 25.25
CA PRO A 55 3.87 11.74 26.29
C PRO A 55 3.52 10.28 26.09
N ARG A 56 4.53 9.41 26.10
CA ARG A 56 4.38 7.97 25.88
C ARG A 56 5.14 7.15 26.91
N TRP A 57 4.55 6.03 27.30
CA TRP A 57 5.20 4.98 28.07
C TRP A 57 5.06 3.64 27.33
N ARG A 58 6.18 3.02 26.97
CA ARG A 58 6.21 1.79 26.17
C ARG A 58 5.33 1.88 24.90
N GLY A 59 5.42 3.02 24.20
CA GLY A 59 4.65 3.30 22.98
C GLY A 59 3.21 3.78 23.20
N ARG A 60 2.62 3.56 24.39
CA ARG A 60 1.26 3.98 24.73
C ARG A 60 1.22 5.42 25.21
N ILE A 61 0.25 6.19 24.74
CA ILE A 61 0.06 7.60 25.15
C ILE A 61 -0.27 7.65 26.64
N ILE A 62 0.36 8.54 27.40
CA ILE A 62 -0.04 8.83 28.78
C ILE A 62 -1.01 10.01 28.72
N PHE A 63 -2.23 9.81 29.20
CA PHE A 63 -3.23 10.87 29.22
C PHE A 63 -3.01 11.78 30.42
N LEU A 64 -3.25 13.08 30.26
CA LEU A 64 -3.00 14.04 31.34
C LEU A 64 -3.85 13.70 32.57
N GLU A 65 -5.08 13.24 32.36
CA GLU A 65 -6.05 12.82 33.38
C GLU A 65 -5.49 11.76 34.33
N GLU A 66 -4.60 10.88 33.84
CA GLU A 66 -3.98 9.83 34.65
C GLU A 66 -2.95 10.39 35.64
N VAL A 67 -2.42 11.59 35.38
CA VAL A 67 -1.30 12.18 36.12
C VAL A 67 -1.54 13.65 36.51
N GLU A 68 -2.76 14.15 36.35
CA GLU A 68 -3.07 15.59 36.39
C GLU A 68 -2.72 16.26 37.73
N HIS A 69 -2.80 15.49 38.83
CA HIS A 69 -2.50 15.93 40.19
C HIS A 69 -1.04 16.35 40.38
N HIS A 70 -0.15 15.98 39.45
CA HIS A 70 1.26 16.36 39.46
C HIS A 70 1.55 17.69 38.74
N PHE A 71 0.51 18.36 38.20
CA PHE A 71 0.60 19.60 37.44
C PHE A 71 -0.24 20.72 38.06
N SER A 72 0.17 21.97 37.83
CA SER A 72 -0.58 23.13 38.31
C SER A 72 -1.89 23.31 37.51
N PRO A 73 -2.92 23.99 38.06
CA PRO A 73 -4.14 24.32 37.32
C PRO A 73 -3.87 25.05 36.00
N GLU A 74 -2.92 25.99 36.00
CA GLU A 74 -2.56 26.80 34.84
C GLU A 74 -1.92 25.94 33.74
N PHE A 75 -1.05 24.99 34.14
CA PHE A 75 -0.45 24.05 33.20
C PHE A 75 -1.52 23.15 32.57
N ARG A 76 -2.46 22.64 33.37
CA ARG A 76 -3.55 21.77 32.87
C ARG A 76 -4.42 22.51 31.87
N GLU A 77 -4.76 23.76 32.15
CA GLU A 77 -5.54 24.59 31.22
C GLU A 77 -4.78 24.83 29.90
N ALA A 78 -3.50 25.23 29.97
CA ALA A 78 -2.67 25.43 28.79
C ALA A 78 -2.52 24.13 27.96
N TYR A 79 -2.41 22.98 28.62
CA TYR A 79 -2.34 21.68 27.97
C TYR A 79 -3.62 21.32 27.24
N VAL A 80 -4.78 21.49 27.89
CA VAL A 80 -6.09 21.26 27.26
C VAL A 80 -6.31 22.19 26.07
N GLN A 81 -5.90 23.47 26.17
CA GLN A 81 -5.97 24.40 25.04
C GLN A 81 -5.08 23.94 23.88
N LYS A 82 -3.86 23.48 24.16
CA LYS A 82 -2.96 22.93 23.14
C LYS A 82 -3.49 21.64 22.52
N GLU A 83 -4.14 20.76 23.28
CA GLU A 83 -4.78 19.59 22.69
C GLU A 83 -5.91 19.96 21.73
N ARG A 84 -6.73 20.96 22.06
CA ARG A 84 -7.76 21.46 21.13
C ARG A 84 -7.16 22.03 19.86
N GLU A 85 -6.05 22.76 19.96
CA GLU A 85 -5.29 23.25 18.81
C GLU A 85 -4.76 22.09 17.95
N TYR A 86 -4.12 21.10 18.57
CA TYR A 86 -3.51 19.97 17.87
C TYR A 86 -4.51 18.98 17.27
N CYS A 87 -5.77 18.97 17.72
CA CYS A 87 -6.86 18.24 17.07
C CYS A 87 -7.26 18.82 15.70
N ILE A 88 -6.80 20.02 15.35
CA ILE A 88 -7.02 20.64 14.04
C ILE A 88 -5.84 20.31 13.13
N ARG A 89 -6.06 20.09 11.83
CA ARG A 89 -4.95 19.83 10.89
C ARG A 89 -4.05 21.06 10.73
N PRO A 90 -2.72 20.92 10.59
CA PRO A 90 -1.80 22.06 10.49
C PRO A 90 -2.19 23.15 9.47
N ASN A 91 -2.62 22.78 8.26
CA ASN A 91 -3.07 23.73 7.21
C ASN A 91 -4.41 24.44 7.51
N GLU A 92 -5.19 23.90 8.44
CA GLU A 92 -6.46 24.48 8.88
C GLU A 92 -6.30 25.33 10.14
N ARG A 93 -5.12 25.35 10.78
CA ARG A 93 -4.87 26.20 11.94
C ARG A 93 -4.54 27.62 11.49
N ILE A 94 -5.12 28.59 12.17
CA ILE A 94 -4.79 30.00 11.95
C ILE A 94 -4.04 30.52 13.16
N TYR A 95 -2.92 31.18 12.89
CA TYR A 95 -2.15 31.88 13.91
C TYR A 95 -2.08 33.36 13.56
N CYS A 96 -2.12 34.21 14.58
CA CYS A 96 -1.90 35.63 14.40
C CYS A 96 -0.42 35.87 14.03
N PRO A 97 -0.10 36.40 12.84
CA PRO A 97 1.29 36.69 12.48
C PRO A 97 1.90 37.77 13.39
N GLY A 98 1.09 38.71 13.88
CA GLY A 98 1.59 39.91 14.55
C GLY A 98 2.04 40.95 13.53
N THR A 99 2.89 41.89 13.96
CA THR A 99 3.59 42.81 13.04
C THR A 99 5.06 42.40 12.94
N ALA A 100 5.78 42.98 11.97
CA ALA A 100 7.21 42.70 11.80
C ALA A 100 8.02 43.00 13.09
N GLU A 101 7.62 44.01 13.85
CA GLU A 101 8.27 44.45 15.08
C GLU A 101 7.77 43.67 16.31
N ARG A 102 6.57 43.08 16.24
CA ARG A 102 5.94 42.35 17.34
C ARG A 102 5.22 41.09 16.83
N PRO A 103 5.95 39.99 16.59
CA PRO A 103 5.37 38.69 16.30
C PRO A 103 4.44 38.23 17.45
N CYS A 104 3.37 37.51 17.12
CA CYS A 104 2.36 37.10 18.11
C CYS A 104 2.19 35.59 18.21
N SER A 105 1.93 34.89 17.10
CA SER A 105 1.71 33.44 17.03
C SER A 105 0.54 32.92 17.88
N HIS A 106 -0.38 33.79 18.31
CA HIS A 106 -1.59 33.37 19.02
C HIS A 106 -2.47 32.50 18.11
N TYR A 107 -2.95 31.37 18.61
CA TYR A 107 -3.87 30.50 17.87
C TYR A 107 -5.26 31.13 17.81
N LEU A 108 -5.75 31.41 16.59
CA LEU A 108 -7.04 32.07 16.36
C LEU A 108 -8.16 31.07 16.01
N GLY A 109 -7.90 29.77 16.10
CA GLY A 109 -8.87 28.72 15.79
C GLY A 109 -8.71 28.11 14.40
N ALA A 110 -9.66 27.25 14.05
CA ALA A 110 -9.67 26.53 12.79
C ALA A 110 -10.26 27.39 11.66
N ARG A 111 -9.69 27.25 10.46
CA ARG A 111 -10.06 28.00 9.25
C ARG A 111 -11.54 27.94 8.92
N TYR A 112 -12.15 26.76 9.02
CA TYR A 112 -13.56 26.55 8.71
C TYR A 112 -14.54 27.19 9.72
N LEU A 113 -14.06 27.69 10.86
CA LEU A 113 -14.90 28.39 11.84
C LEU A 113 -15.05 29.89 11.54
N HIS A 114 -14.26 30.43 10.61
CA HIS A 114 -14.21 31.86 10.33
C HIS A 114 -14.91 32.20 9.02
N ASP A 115 -15.65 33.30 9.03
CA ASP A 115 -16.21 33.87 7.81
C ASP A 115 -15.10 34.55 6.98
N PRO A 116 -14.86 34.12 5.73
CA PRO A 116 -13.87 34.74 4.84
C PRO A 116 -14.10 36.24 4.57
N ALA A 117 -15.34 36.71 4.75
CA ALA A 117 -15.73 38.11 4.58
C ALA A 117 -15.48 38.97 5.84
N ALA A 118 -15.28 38.34 7.01
CA ALA A 118 -15.09 39.04 8.27
C ALA A 118 -13.62 39.40 8.55
N LEU A 119 -13.42 40.30 9.52
CA LEU A 119 -12.12 40.54 10.15
C LEU A 119 -11.99 39.66 11.39
N LEU A 120 -10.82 39.04 11.53
CA LEU A 120 -10.46 38.22 12.68
C LEU A 120 -9.56 39.03 13.62
N ILE A 121 -10.06 39.34 14.81
CA ILE A 121 -9.34 40.15 15.81
C ILE A 121 -8.58 39.22 16.75
N CYS A 122 -7.27 39.40 16.85
CA CYS A 122 -6.45 38.65 17.79
C CYS A 122 -6.73 39.11 19.23
N PRO A 123 -7.12 38.22 20.17
CA PRO A 123 -7.41 38.61 21.55
C PRO A 123 -6.14 39.00 22.33
N GLU A 124 -4.96 38.55 21.89
CA GLU A 124 -3.70 38.81 22.60
C GLU A 124 -3.06 40.15 22.20
N CYS A 125 -2.99 40.46 20.90
CA CYS A 125 -2.34 41.69 20.42
C CYS A 125 -3.32 42.72 19.81
N GLY A 126 -4.60 42.39 19.66
CA GLY A 126 -5.62 43.27 19.09
C GLY A 126 -5.55 43.43 17.56
N LEU A 127 -4.60 42.76 16.90
CA LEU A 127 -4.39 42.89 15.46
C LEU A 127 -5.60 42.36 14.66
N ARG A 128 -6.00 43.11 13.63
CA ARG A 128 -7.08 42.74 12.72
C ARG A 128 -6.50 42.00 11.52
N ASN A 129 -6.89 40.74 11.37
CA ASN A 129 -6.45 39.87 10.29
C ASN A 129 -7.60 39.64 9.30
N CYS A 130 -7.26 39.43 8.04
CA CYS A 130 -8.21 39.09 7.01
C CYS A 130 -8.79 37.69 7.26
N GLY A 131 -10.13 37.53 7.30
CA GLY A 131 -10.75 36.20 7.46
C GLY A 131 -10.50 35.21 6.31
N LYS A 132 -9.91 35.66 5.19
CA LYS A 132 -9.64 34.82 4.00
C LYS A 132 -8.18 34.39 3.89
N CYS A 133 -7.23 35.33 3.96
CA CYS A 133 -5.79 35.04 3.84
C CYS A 133 -5.05 35.08 5.18
N PHE A 134 -5.71 35.50 6.25
CA PHE A 134 -5.17 35.54 7.62
C PHE A 134 -3.96 36.46 7.82
N THR A 135 -3.69 37.35 6.86
CA THR A 135 -2.65 38.38 6.98
C THR A 135 -3.21 39.66 7.61
N PRO A 136 -2.35 40.53 8.19
CA PRO A 136 -2.78 41.77 8.81
C PRO A 136 -3.48 42.71 7.82
N VAL A 137 -4.54 43.37 8.28
CA VAL A 137 -5.28 44.36 7.50
C VAL A 137 -5.09 45.74 8.12
N VAL A 138 -4.57 46.67 7.33
CA VAL A 138 -4.52 48.10 7.68
C VAL A 138 -5.83 48.75 7.22
N GLY A 139 -6.66 49.21 8.17
CA GLY A 139 -7.94 49.87 7.88
C GLY A 139 -9.13 48.90 7.82
N ASP A 140 -9.84 48.91 6.69
CA ASP A 140 -11.02 48.07 6.46
C ASP A 140 -10.72 46.82 5.63
N ARG A 141 -11.64 45.85 5.67
CA ARG A 141 -11.52 44.59 4.93
C ARG A 141 -11.71 44.76 3.42
N MET A 142 -12.47 45.78 3.00
CA MET A 142 -12.88 46.00 1.60
C MET A 142 -11.70 46.43 0.72
N ASN A 143 -10.76 47.20 1.29
CA ASN A 143 -9.56 47.66 0.61
C ASN A 143 -8.40 46.66 0.67
N HIS A 144 -8.55 45.55 1.41
CA HIS A 144 -7.53 44.53 1.51
C HIS A 144 -7.57 43.56 0.32
N VAL A 145 -6.47 43.52 -0.43
CA VAL A 145 -6.24 42.54 -1.49
C VAL A 145 -5.45 41.36 -0.92
N CYS A 146 -6.05 40.17 -0.98
CA CYS A 146 -5.38 38.94 -0.58
C CYS A 146 -4.32 38.57 -1.61
N VAL A 147 -3.05 38.71 -1.26
CA VAL A 147 -1.93 38.24 -2.08
C VAL A 147 -1.64 36.77 -1.72
N PRO A 148 -1.42 35.88 -2.70
CA PRO A 148 -0.97 34.51 -2.42
C PRO A 148 0.37 34.50 -1.69
N ASP A 149 0.51 33.58 -0.74
CA ASP A 149 1.71 33.43 0.09
C ASP A 149 2.91 32.97 -0.75
N GLN A 150 3.97 33.79 -0.82
CA GLN A 150 5.18 33.53 -1.62
C GLN A 150 6.33 32.91 -0.80
N ASP A 151 6.31 33.03 0.53
CA ASP A 151 7.48 32.79 1.38
C ASP A 151 7.87 31.30 1.50
N LEU A 152 6.92 30.38 1.33
CA LEU A 152 7.18 28.93 1.36
C LEU A 152 8.00 28.41 0.16
N LEU A 153 8.13 29.19 -0.92
CA LEU A 153 8.85 28.77 -2.13
C LEU A 153 10.37 28.88 -1.97
N ASP A 154 10.86 29.82 -1.15
CA ASP A 154 12.30 30.10 -1.06
C ASP A 154 13.05 29.08 -0.19
N ALA A 155 12.43 28.55 0.87
CA ALA A 155 13.05 27.57 1.77
C ALA A 155 13.39 26.22 1.09
N PHE A 156 12.66 25.87 0.02
CA PHE A 156 12.83 24.61 -0.72
C PHE A 156 13.50 24.81 -2.09
N LYS A 157 14.02 26.01 -2.38
CA LYS A 157 14.50 26.38 -3.73
C LYS A 157 15.53 25.42 -4.34
N ASN A 158 16.34 24.76 -3.51
CA ASN A 158 17.39 23.81 -3.94
C ASN A 158 17.05 22.35 -3.65
N LEU A 159 15.82 22.05 -3.20
CA LEU A 159 15.38 20.72 -2.83
C LEU A 159 14.38 20.19 -3.87
N LYS A 160 14.43 18.90 -4.14
CA LYS A 160 13.56 18.23 -5.10
C LYS A 160 12.43 17.50 -4.36
N GLN A 161 11.19 17.91 -4.65
CA GLN A 161 10.00 17.20 -4.17
C GLN A 161 9.99 15.76 -4.72
N GLY A 162 9.62 14.78 -3.87
CA GLY A 162 9.68 13.35 -4.19
C GLY A 162 11.05 12.69 -3.98
N LYS A 163 12.07 13.48 -3.61
CA LYS A 163 13.43 12.99 -3.32
C LYS A 163 13.96 13.51 -2.00
N ASP A 164 13.99 14.82 -1.83
CA ASP A 164 14.55 15.47 -0.64
C ASP A 164 13.46 15.82 0.38
N TYR A 165 12.24 16.10 -0.10
CA TYR A 165 11.06 16.31 0.73
C TYR A 165 9.79 15.90 -0.03
N GLN A 166 8.68 15.75 0.68
CA GLN A 166 7.35 15.62 0.09
C GLN A 166 6.36 16.43 0.94
N ARG A 167 5.26 16.88 0.34
CA ARG A 167 4.15 17.51 1.08
C ARG A 167 3.05 16.48 1.30
N CYS A 168 2.62 16.33 2.55
CA CYS A 168 1.47 15.49 2.86
C CYS A 168 0.24 15.92 2.04
N PRO A 169 -0.44 15.03 1.30
CA PRO A 169 -1.58 15.42 0.48
C PRO A 169 -2.76 15.93 1.31
N GLY A 170 -2.91 15.46 2.55
CA GLY A 170 -3.99 15.85 3.46
C GLY A 170 -3.78 17.20 4.15
N CYS A 171 -2.60 17.45 4.71
CA CYS A 171 -2.34 18.67 5.52
C CYS A 171 -1.28 19.60 4.95
N LYS A 172 -0.69 19.28 3.79
CA LYS A 172 0.33 20.06 3.09
C LYS A 172 1.62 20.33 3.85
N THR A 173 1.77 19.83 5.08
CA THR A 173 3.04 19.88 5.81
C THR A 173 4.14 19.16 5.03
N SER A 174 5.29 19.81 4.91
CA SER A 174 6.49 19.20 4.32
C SER A 174 7.07 18.16 5.28
N THR A 175 7.45 17.01 4.74
CA THR A 175 8.05 15.89 5.44
C THR A 175 9.28 15.42 4.67
N GLU A 176 10.33 15.05 5.40
CA GLU A 176 11.47 14.33 4.84
C GLU A 176 11.30 12.82 5.07
N LEU A 177 12.00 12.03 4.25
CA LEU A 177 12.05 10.59 4.39
C LEU A 177 13.32 10.19 5.14
N SER A 178 13.20 9.62 6.34
CA SER A 178 14.35 9.21 7.14
C SER A 178 14.88 7.82 6.78
N GLU A 179 14.01 6.90 6.35
CA GLU A 179 14.32 5.51 6.05
C GLU A 179 13.70 5.07 4.72
N GLY A 180 14.23 4.03 4.07
CA GLY A 180 13.99 3.75 2.65
C GLY A 180 12.57 3.33 2.21
N CYS A 181 11.55 3.36 3.08
CA CYS A 181 10.16 3.03 2.70
C CYS A 181 9.41 4.28 2.22
N ASN A 182 8.95 4.28 0.98
CA ASN A 182 8.21 5.40 0.40
C ASN A 182 6.77 5.51 0.92
N HIS A 183 6.24 4.49 1.62
CA HIS A 183 4.96 4.59 2.33
C HIS A 183 5.12 5.46 3.58
N MET A 184 4.51 6.64 3.56
CA MET A 184 4.57 7.64 4.61
C MET A 184 3.23 7.75 5.33
N THR A 185 3.24 7.64 6.65
CA THR A 185 2.11 8.09 7.48
C THR A 185 2.41 9.47 8.04
N CYS A 186 1.54 10.45 7.82
CA CYS A 186 1.70 11.78 8.37
C CYS A 186 1.83 11.75 9.90
N ALA A 187 2.90 12.34 10.44
CA ALA A 187 3.21 12.27 11.87
C ALA A 187 2.12 12.95 12.73
N PHE A 188 1.50 14.01 12.21
CA PHE A 188 0.46 14.79 12.88
C PHE A 188 -0.81 13.99 13.18
N ALA A 189 -1.22 13.99 14.45
CA ALA A 189 -2.37 13.20 14.93
C ALA A 189 -3.71 13.58 14.27
N ALA A 190 -3.92 14.86 13.94
CA ALA A 190 -5.12 15.31 13.23
C ALA A 190 -5.15 14.97 11.73
N CYS A 191 -4.02 14.54 11.16
CA CYS A 191 -3.92 14.21 9.74
C CYS A 191 -3.90 12.71 9.52
N LYS A 192 -2.86 12.01 10.00
CA LYS A 192 -2.60 10.57 9.81
C LYS A 192 -2.75 10.03 8.38
N MET A 193 -2.80 10.91 7.38
CA MET A 193 -2.86 10.52 5.97
C MET A 193 -1.67 9.65 5.61
N GLU A 194 -1.96 8.53 4.97
CA GLU A 194 -1.00 7.62 4.35
C GLU A 194 -0.80 8.03 2.89
N PHE A 195 0.46 8.17 2.47
CA PHE A 195 0.79 8.70 1.15
C PHE A 195 2.15 8.21 0.66
N CYS A 196 2.35 8.31 -0.66
CA CYS A 196 3.61 7.99 -1.27
C CYS A 196 4.58 9.17 -1.22
N PHE A 197 5.78 8.95 -0.68
CA PHE A 197 6.84 9.97 -0.64
C PHE A 197 7.25 10.42 -2.05
N ILE A 198 7.28 9.50 -3.02
CA ILE A 198 7.74 9.79 -4.39
C ILE A 198 6.77 10.72 -5.14
N CYS A 199 5.50 10.32 -5.28
CA CYS A 199 4.53 11.08 -6.07
C CYS A 199 3.66 12.04 -5.23
N GLY A 200 3.54 11.83 -3.93
CA GLY A 200 2.70 12.64 -3.04
C GLY A 200 1.22 12.29 -3.06
N GLU A 201 0.82 11.22 -3.75
CA GLU A 201 -0.57 10.73 -3.77
C GLU A 201 -0.91 9.98 -2.49
N ALA A 202 -2.19 9.99 -2.11
CA ALA A 202 -2.69 9.17 -1.00
C ALA A 202 -2.54 7.69 -1.36
N ALA A 203 -1.91 6.92 -0.46
CA ALA A 203 -1.56 5.53 -0.66
C ALA A 203 -1.29 4.90 0.70
N ASP A 204 -2.21 4.04 1.15
CA ASP A 204 -1.98 3.09 2.24
C ASP A 204 -1.27 1.82 1.71
N ASP A 205 -0.97 0.87 2.59
CA ASP A 205 -0.29 -0.38 2.22
C ASP A 205 -1.09 -1.22 1.21
N ASP A 206 -2.42 -1.20 1.26
CA ASP A 206 -3.31 -2.05 0.45
C ASP A 206 -3.87 -1.35 -0.80
N SER A 207 -3.51 -0.08 -1.02
CA SER A 207 -4.02 0.76 -2.12
C SER A 207 -3.64 0.28 -3.52
N GLY A 208 -2.81 -0.76 -3.64
CA GLY A 208 -2.24 -1.23 -4.90
C GLY A 208 -1.25 -0.25 -5.53
N HIS A 209 -0.89 0.84 -4.84
CA HIS A 209 0.05 1.86 -5.30
C HIS A 209 1.47 1.28 -5.48
N TRP A 210 1.82 0.35 -4.63
CA TRP A 210 3.15 -0.25 -4.50
C TRP A 210 3.38 -1.46 -5.41
N GLY A 211 2.37 -1.90 -6.14
CA GLY A 211 2.41 -3.14 -6.92
C GLY A 211 3.45 -3.13 -8.05
N TYR A 212 3.78 -4.33 -8.53
CA TYR A 212 4.65 -4.48 -9.70
C TYR A 212 4.11 -3.72 -10.92
N ALA A 213 5.00 -3.16 -11.74
CA ALA A 213 4.70 -2.29 -12.89
C ALA A 213 4.04 -0.93 -12.56
N LYS A 214 3.88 -0.56 -11.29
CA LYS A 214 3.53 0.81 -10.89
C LYS A 214 4.76 1.74 -10.99
N PRO A 215 4.58 3.07 -11.11
CA PRO A 215 5.70 4.00 -11.26
C PRO A 215 6.50 4.22 -9.95
N CYS A 216 5.90 3.93 -8.80
CA CYS A 216 6.48 4.21 -7.49
C CYS A 216 6.78 2.89 -6.74
N PRO A 217 8.06 2.56 -6.48
CA PRO A 217 8.41 1.43 -5.62
C PRO A 217 8.06 1.74 -4.17
N LYS A 218 7.76 0.72 -3.36
CA LYS A 218 7.60 0.88 -1.92
C LYS A 218 8.91 1.10 -1.20
N TRP A 219 10.02 0.58 -1.72
CA TRP A 219 11.34 0.83 -1.14
C TRP A 219 12.30 1.45 -2.15
N ASN A 220 13.08 2.42 -1.66
CA ASN A 220 14.11 3.18 -2.38
C ASN A 220 13.59 4.03 -3.55
N GLN A 221 14.49 4.82 -4.15
CA GLN A 221 14.13 5.72 -5.25
C GLN A 221 13.87 4.96 -6.56
N PRO A 222 12.90 5.40 -7.39
CA PRO A 222 12.64 4.81 -8.71
C PRO A 222 13.90 4.75 -9.58
N GLY A 223 14.07 3.63 -10.30
CA GLY A 223 15.19 3.45 -11.24
C GLY A 223 16.54 3.14 -10.60
N THR A 224 16.61 3.02 -9.27
CA THR A 224 17.81 2.56 -8.57
C THR A 224 17.85 1.03 -8.50
N HIS A 225 19.05 0.43 -8.44
CA HIS A 225 19.22 -1.03 -8.29
C HIS A 225 18.55 -1.60 -7.01
N GLY A 226 18.23 -0.74 -6.03
CA GLY A 226 17.55 -1.12 -4.79
C GLY A 226 16.04 -0.92 -4.80
N ALA A 227 15.44 -0.44 -5.89
CA ALA A 227 14.00 -0.20 -5.95
C ALA A 227 13.21 -1.51 -5.79
N ARG A 228 12.29 -1.58 -4.82
CA ARG A 228 11.43 -2.75 -4.58
C ARG A 228 9.97 -2.34 -4.52
N PHE A 229 9.11 -3.17 -5.11
CA PHE A 229 7.66 -3.03 -5.16
C PHE A 229 7.03 -4.03 -4.19
N ASP A 230 5.81 -3.77 -3.73
CA ASP A 230 5.01 -4.80 -3.08
C ASP A 230 4.72 -5.89 -4.11
N ILE A 231 5.14 -7.09 -3.73
CA ILE A 231 4.49 -8.33 -4.13
C ILE A 231 3.26 -8.44 -3.22
N ALA A 232 2.07 -8.67 -3.79
CA ALA A 232 0.82 -8.67 -3.02
C ALA A 232 0.86 -9.77 -1.94
N GLU A 233 1.24 -9.41 -0.71
CA GLU A 233 1.27 -10.32 0.43
C GLU A 233 -0.08 -10.29 1.16
N HIS A 234 -1.07 -11.01 0.63
CA HIS A 234 -1.88 -11.85 1.51
C HIS A 234 -1.06 -13.09 1.84
N ALA A 235 -0.25 -12.95 2.89
CA ALA A 235 0.64 -13.97 3.42
C ALA A 235 -0.12 -15.19 3.96
N ASN A 236 -0.10 -16.28 3.19
CA ASN A 236 0.33 -17.63 3.60
C ASN A 236 0.05 -18.59 2.44
N GLU A 237 1.07 -18.84 1.63
CA GLU A 237 1.33 -20.07 0.85
C GLU A 237 2.26 -19.69 -0.32
N ALA A 238 3.54 -20.03 -0.17
CA ALA A 238 4.59 -19.81 -1.18
C ALA A 238 4.42 -20.65 -2.47
N ASP A 239 3.19 -21.11 -2.73
CA ASP A 239 2.79 -21.92 -3.87
C ASP A 239 1.81 -21.20 -4.82
N ASP A 240 1.25 -20.04 -4.43
CA ASP A 240 0.13 -19.41 -5.17
C ASP A 240 0.47 -18.18 -6.04
N ASP A 241 1.70 -17.66 -6.00
CA ASP A 241 2.13 -16.57 -6.91
C ASP A 241 2.23 -17.05 -8.38
N TYR A 242 2.25 -18.37 -8.56
CA TYR A 242 2.11 -19.02 -9.85
C TYR A 242 0.64 -19.22 -10.27
N PHE A 243 -0.27 -19.30 -9.29
CA PHE A 243 -1.69 -19.60 -9.46
C PHE A 243 -2.55 -18.34 -9.67
N ASN A 244 -2.14 -17.17 -9.17
CA ASN A 244 -2.88 -15.91 -9.39
C ASN A 244 -2.70 -15.30 -10.79
N PHE A 245 -1.65 -15.66 -11.53
CA PHE A 245 -1.55 -15.37 -12.97
C PHE A 245 -2.56 -16.17 -13.81
N PHE A 246 -3.07 -17.31 -13.29
CA PHE A 246 -4.14 -18.09 -13.94
C PHE A 246 -5.52 -17.44 -13.82
N TYR A 247 -5.83 -16.77 -12.70
CA TYR A 247 -7.16 -16.20 -12.47
C TYR A 247 -7.45 -14.96 -13.32
N ASP A 248 -6.44 -14.13 -13.62
CA ASP A 248 -6.60 -12.98 -14.53
C ASP A 248 -6.89 -13.37 -15.99
N LEU A 249 -6.61 -14.63 -16.38
CA LEU A 249 -6.91 -15.18 -17.70
C LEU A 249 -8.27 -15.88 -17.78
N HIS A 250 -8.79 -16.37 -16.66
CA HIS A 250 -10.15 -16.89 -16.56
C HIS A 250 -11.19 -15.79 -16.82
N ASP A 251 -10.92 -14.56 -16.39
CA ASP A 251 -11.81 -13.40 -16.64
C ASP A 251 -11.83 -12.90 -18.09
N LEU A 252 -10.96 -13.41 -18.97
CA LEU A 252 -10.89 -12.98 -20.36
C LEU A 252 -11.86 -13.71 -21.31
N ASP A 253 -12.53 -14.79 -20.88
CA ASP A 253 -13.52 -15.47 -21.75
C ASP A 253 -14.57 -16.34 -21.03
N LEU A 254 -14.67 -16.35 -19.68
CA LEU A 254 -15.71 -17.10 -18.96
C LEU A 254 -17.15 -16.61 -19.21
N ALA A 255 -17.31 -15.52 -19.98
CA ALA A 255 -18.59 -14.98 -20.39
C ALA A 255 -19.03 -15.40 -21.81
N ASP A 256 -18.30 -16.22 -22.58
CA ASP A 256 -18.77 -16.69 -23.90
C ASP A 256 -19.96 -17.68 -23.73
N PRO A 257 -21.19 -17.27 -24.07
CA PRO A 257 -22.39 -18.08 -23.87
C PRO A 257 -22.49 -19.29 -24.83
N ASN A 258 -21.54 -19.46 -25.78
CA ASN A 258 -21.54 -20.54 -26.78
C ASN A 258 -20.47 -21.63 -26.56
N ARG A 259 -19.99 -21.81 -25.32
CA ARG A 259 -18.95 -22.80 -24.95
C ARG A 259 -19.16 -24.24 -25.50
N ASP A 260 -20.41 -24.63 -25.77
CA ASP A 260 -20.77 -25.96 -26.28
C ASP A 260 -21.20 -26.00 -27.77
N ASN A 261 -21.33 -24.86 -28.45
CA ASN A 261 -21.81 -24.77 -29.84
C ASN A 261 -20.67 -24.33 -30.78
N ILE A 262 -20.04 -25.30 -31.45
CA ILE A 262 -19.12 -25.04 -32.58
C ILE A 262 -19.97 -24.74 -33.82
N PRO A 263 -19.90 -23.54 -34.43
CA PRO A 263 -20.62 -23.24 -35.66
C PRO A 263 -20.18 -24.17 -36.80
N GLN A 264 -21.11 -24.65 -37.63
CA GLN A 264 -20.79 -25.55 -38.76
C GLN A 264 -19.86 -24.90 -39.81
N ASP A 265 -19.88 -23.57 -39.91
CA ASP A 265 -19.08 -22.80 -40.87
C ASP A 265 -17.81 -22.18 -40.25
N GLU A 266 -17.40 -22.59 -39.05
CA GLU A 266 -16.21 -22.04 -38.38
C GLU A 266 -14.92 -22.48 -39.10
N PRO A 267 -13.94 -21.57 -39.33
CA PRO A 267 -12.65 -21.94 -39.88
C PRO A 267 -11.98 -23.04 -39.05
N ILE A 268 -11.43 -24.06 -39.72
CA ILE A 268 -10.74 -25.22 -39.12
C ILE A 268 -9.77 -24.82 -37.99
N MET A 269 -9.02 -23.73 -38.18
CA MET A 269 -8.08 -23.20 -37.20
C MET A 269 -8.74 -22.66 -35.92
N GLN A 270 -9.91 -22.03 -36.03
CA GLN A 270 -10.67 -21.56 -34.87
C GLN A 270 -11.33 -22.72 -34.14
N THR A 271 -11.90 -23.67 -34.87
CA THR A 271 -12.45 -24.91 -34.30
C THR A 271 -11.41 -25.71 -33.53
N LEU A 272 -10.21 -25.85 -34.10
CA LEU A 272 -9.10 -26.54 -33.44
C LEU A 272 -8.67 -25.81 -32.16
N ARG A 273 -8.58 -24.47 -32.19
CA ARG A 273 -8.23 -23.71 -30.98
C ARG A 273 -9.26 -23.87 -29.88
N ARG A 274 -10.55 -23.95 -30.22
CA ARG A 274 -11.61 -24.27 -29.25
C ARG A 274 -11.44 -25.65 -28.64
N LEU A 275 -11.15 -26.66 -29.47
CA LEU A 275 -10.94 -28.04 -29.00
C LEU A 275 -9.71 -28.14 -28.10
N ASP A 276 -8.60 -27.51 -28.48
CA ASP A 276 -7.36 -27.49 -27.71
C ASP A 276 -7.54 -26.72 -26.39
N ARG A 277 -8.18 -25.55 -26.41
CA ARG A 277 -8.54 -24.82 -25.19
C ARG A 277 -9.40 -25.65 -24.27
N ARG A 278 -10.42 -26.35 -24.79
CA ARG A 278 -11.28 -27.24 -24.00
C ARG A 278 -10.48 -28.36 -23.36
N ALA A 279 -9.58 -28.99 -24.10
CA ALA A 279 -8.71 -30.04 -23.58
C ALA A 279 -7.75 -29.50 -22.50
N LEU A 280 -7.19 -28.30 -22.69
CA LEU A 280 -6.35 -27.63 -21.69
C LEU A 280 -7.12 -27.30 -20.40
N CYS A 281 -8.36 -26.80 -20.48
CA CYS A 281 -9.19 -26.58 -19.29
C CYS A 281 -9.50 -27.88 -18.54
N ILE A 282 -9.69 -29.01 -19.25
CA ILE A 282 -9.89 -30.32 -18.62
C ILE A 282 -8.60 -30.79 -17.92
N ILE A 283 -7.44 -30.54 -18.55
CA ILE A 283 -6.12 -30.85 -17.97
C ILE A 283 -5.89 -29.99 -16.71
N GLU A 284 -6.22 -28.70 -16.75
CA GLU A 284 -6.13 -27.75 -15.64
C GLU A 284 -6.98 -28.17 -14.44
N ASP A 285 -8.26 -28.45 -14.67
CA ASP A 285 -9.19 -28.92 -13.63
C ASP A 285 -8.76 -30.29 -13.06
N GLY A 286 -8.25 -31.18 -13.91
CA GLY A 286 -7.66 -32.46 -13.49
C GLY A 286 -6.40 -32.30 -12.65
N PHE A 287 -5.55 -31.33 -13.00
CA PHE A 287 -4.33 -31.00 -12.28
C PHE A 287 -4.65 -30.31 -10.94
N ALA A 288 -5.55 -29.33 -10.91
CA ALA A 288 -5.97 -28.65 -9.69
C ALA A 288 -6.53 -29.62 -8.64
N ARG A 289 -7.39 -30.57 -9.04
CA ARG A 289 -7.90 -31.63 -8.15
C ARG A 289 -6.81 -32.55 -7.62
N MET A 290 -5.77 -32.80 -8.40
CA MET A 290 -4.63 -33.61 -7.98
C MET A 290 -3.78 -32.86 -6.94
N MET A 291 -3.53 -31.58 -7.17
CA MET A 291 -2.81 -30.70 -6.24
C MET A 291 -3.54 -30.55 -4.91
N GLN A 292 -4.86 -30.44 -4.94
CA GLN A 292 -5.71 -30.38 -3.74
C GLN A 292 -5.76 -31.70 -2.95
N ALA A 293 -5.45 -32.84 -3.58
CA ALA A 293 -5.49 -34.15 -2.94
C ALA A 293 -4.16 -34.57 -2.31
N ASP A 294 -3.05 -33.90 -2.61
CA ASP A 294 -1.70 -34.28 -2.17
C ASP A 294 -0.95 -33.05 -1.61
N GLU A 295 -1.10 -32.81 -0.30
CA GLU A 295 -0.60 -31.64 0.45
C GLU A 295 0.94 -31.59 0.62
N ARG A 296 1.71 -32.34 -0.17
CA ARG A 296 3.17 -32.44 -0.02
C ARG A 296 3.88 -31.31 -0.81
N PRO A 297 4.56 -30.34 -0.15
CA PRO A 297 5.18 -29.18 -0.81
C PRO A 297 6.26 -29.56 -1.85
N PHE A 298 6.91 -30.72 -1.67
CA PHE A 298 7.90 -31.24 -2.61
C PHE A 298 7.31 -31.62 -3.96
N LEU A 299 6.08 -32.14 -3.98
CA LEU A 299 5.40 -32.53 -5.22
C LEU A 299 4.96 -31.27 -6.00
N VAL A 300 4.53 -30.23 -5.30
CA VAL A 300 4.16 -28.92 -5.87
C VAL A 300 5.34 -28.27 -6.58
N ALA A 301 6.51 -28.25 -5.93
CA ALA A 301 7.74 -27.72 -6.52
C ALA A 301 8.18 -28.49 -7.79
N GLN A 302 7.99 -29.81 -7.83
CA GLN A 302 8.31 -30.63 -9.01
C GLN A 302 7.35 -30.40 -10.18
N MET A 303 6.09 -30.08 -9.90
CA MET A 303 5.07 -29.87 -10.95
C MET A 303 5.02 -28.42 -11.47
N ARG A 304 5.84 -27.51 -10.94
CA ARG A 304 5.94 -26.11 -11.37
C ARG A 304 6.18 -25.93 -12.88
N PRO A 305 7.08 -26.68 -13.55
CA PRO A 305 7.26 -26.58 -15.00
C PRO A 305 6.01 -26.93 -15.82
N PHE A 306 5.26 -27.93 -15.39
CA PHE A 306 4.00 -28.36 -16.02
C PHE A 306 2.92 -27.29 -15.89
N MET A 307 2.83 -26.75 -14.68
CA MET A 307 2.01 -25.61 -14.32
C MET A 307 2.29 -24.40 -15.24
N ILE A 308 3.56 -24.05 -15.43
CA ILE A 308 4.07 -23.01 -16.38
C ILE A 308 3.59 -23.27 -17.80
N LEU A 309 3.84 -24.48 -18.30
CA LEU A 309 3.47 -24.83 -19.66
C LEU A 309 1.96 -24.74 -19.90
N LEU A 310 1.14 -25.18 -18.94
CA LEU A 310 -0.31 -25.19 -19.06
C LEU A 310 -0.91 -23.78 -19.16
N ALA A 311 -0.38 -22.83 -18.37
CA ALA A 311 -0.81 -21.43 -18.43
C ALA A 311 -0.53 -20.82 -19.80
N LEU A 312 0.71 -21.00 -20.28
CA LEU A 312 1.17 -20.45 -21.54
C LEU A 312 0.38 -21.03 -22.72
N LEU A 313 0.05 -22.33 -22.68
CA LEU A 313 -0.83 -22.94 -23.66
C LEU A 313 -2.25 -22.37 -23.60
N LEU A 314 -2.85 -22.21 -22.41
CA LEU A 314 -4.19 -21.62 -22.27
C LEU A 314 -4.24 -20.20 -22.84
N GLN A 315 -3.16 -19.41 -22.67
CA GLN A 315 -3.02 -18.08 -23.26
C GLN A 315 -2.98 -18.11 -24.79
N VAL A 316 -2.11 -18.93 -25.36
CA VAL A 316 -1.93 -19.11 -26.81
C VAL A 316 -3.25 -19.53 -27.48
N TYR A 317 -3.99 -20.41 -26.82
CA TYR A 317 -5.24 -20.98 -27.32
C TYR A 317 -6.49 -20.17 -26.91
N THR A 318 -6.32 -18.98 -26.30
CA THR A 318 -7.41 -18.02 -26.06
C THR A 318 -7.83 -17.35 -27.37
N LEU A 319 -9.12 -17.38 -27.68
CA LEU A 319 -9.64 -16.76 -28.90
C LEU A 319 -9.52 -15.23 -28.81
N GLY A 320 -9.02 -14.59 -29.88
CA GLY A 320 -8.95 -13.12 -29.96
C GLY A 320 -7.74 -12.46 -29.26
N ALA A 321 -6.84 -13.22 -28.63
CA ALA A 321 -5.64 -12.65 -27.97
C ALA A 321 -4.61 -12.08 -28.97
N GLU A 322 -4.61 -12.55 -30.22
CA GLU A 322 -3.61 -12.25 -31.25
C GLU A 322 -3.59 -10.79 -31.73
N GLN A 323 -4.64 -10.03 -31.43
CA GLN A 323 -4.77 -8.62 -31.83
C GLN A 323 -4.35 -7.65 -30.72
N ARG A 324 -3.86 -8.15 -29.57
CA ARG A 324 -3.51 -7.30 -28.42
C ARG A 324 -1.99 -7.07 -28.37
N GLU A 325 -1.57 -5.82 -28.40
CA GLU A 325 -0.15 -5.42 -28.39
C GLU A 325 0.67 -5.98 -27.20
N PRO A 326 0.13 -6.01 -25.97
CA PRO A 326 0.82 -6.62 -24.83
C PRO A 326 1.07 -8.13 -25.02
N TYR A 327 0.19 -8.82 -25.75
CA TYR A 327 0.29 -10.26 -26.03
C TYR A 327 1.40 -10.56 -27.06
N LEU A 328 1.54 -9.71 -28.08
CA LEU A 328 2.62 -9.83 -29.06
C LEU A 328 4.01 -9.57 -28.45
N GLN A 329 4.09 -8.65 -27.48
CA GLN A 329 5.32 -8.36 -26.75
C GLN A 329 5.71 -9.48 -25.78
N LEU A 330 4.75 -10.11 -25.10
CA LEU A 330 5.01 -11.28 -24.24
C LEU A 330 5.52 -12.47 -25.06
N ARG A 331 4.85 -12.81 -26.18
CA ARG A 331 5.21 -13.93 -27.07
C ARG A 331 6.66 -13.87 -27.57
N ALA A 332 7.20 -12.67 -27.77
CA ALA A 332 8.56 -12.46 -28.26
C ALA A 332 9.64 -12.76 -27.21
N MET A 333 9.34 -12.54 -25.91
CA MET A 333 10.26 -12.86 -24.81
C MET A 333 10.10 -14.30 -24.30
N ASP A 334 8.91 -14.89 -24.45
CA ASP A 334 8.55 -16.17 -23.84
C ASP A 334 8.94 -17.41 -24.66
N HIS A 335 9.34 -17.26 -25.93
CA HIS A 335 9.57 -18.42 -26.81
C HIS A 335 10.68 -19.37 -26.32
N GLU A 336 11.83 -18.85 -25.90
CA GLU A 336 12.93 -19.70 -25.38
C GLU A 336 12.59 -20.33 -24.02
N PHE A 337 11.88 -19.59 -23.17
CA PHE A 337 11.43 -20.07 -21.87
C PHE A 337 10.35 -21.16 -22.03
N PHE A 338 9.37 -20.95 -22.91
CA PHE A 338 8.35 -21.92 -23.26
C PHE A 338 8.96 -23.22 -23.79
N GLN A 339 9.94 -23.14 -24.69
CA GLN A 339 10.65 -24.33 -25.21
C GLN A 339 11.37 -25.10 -24.09
N ALA A 340 11.93 -24.40 -23.10
CA ALA A 340 12.52 -25.05 -21.94
C ALA A 340 11.48 -25.83 -21.11
N GLN A 341 10.29 -25.27 -20.88
CA GLN A 341 9.21 -25.96 -20.16
C GLN A 341 8.65 -27.14 -20.95
N VAL A 342 8.50 -26.99 -22.27
CA VAL A 342 8.11 -28.08 -23.18
C VAL A 342 9.09 -29.25 -23.09
N ALA A 343 10.40 -28.99 -23.08
CA ALA A 343 11.41 -30.02 -22.94
C ALA A 343 11.29 -30.79 -21.61
N VAL A 344 11.03 -30.07 -20.51
CA VAL A 344 10.82 -30.66 -19.18
C VAL A 344 9.58 -31.55 -19.15
N VAL A 345 8.45 -31.07 -19.66
CA VAL A 345 7.19 -31.84 -19.71
C VAL A 345 7.28 -33.03 -20.67
N LYS A 346 8.00 -32.91 -21.79
CA LYS A 346 8.29 -34.02 -22.70
C LYS A 346 9.20 -35.09 -22.07
N ALA A 347 10.00 -34.74 -21.07
CA ALA A 347 10.84 -35.70 -20.36
C ALA A 347 10.10 -36.40 -19.20
N ASP A 348 8.94 -35.90 -18.78
CA ASP A 348 8.18 -36.42 -17.65
C ASP A 348 7.16 -37.49 -18.06
N ALA A 349 7.50 -38.76 -17.80
CA ALA A 349 6.65 -39.91 -18.12
C ALA A 349 5.35 -39.96 -17.29
N GLN A 350 5.34 -39.40 -16.08
CA GLN A 350 4.14 -39.38 -15.22
C GLN A 350 3.12 -38.39 -15.75
N VAL A 351 3.59 -37.20 -16.13
CA VAL A 351 2.77 -36.18 -16.79
C VAL A 351 2.15 -36.73 -18.09
N GLN A 352 2.94 -37.41 -18.91
CA GLN A 352 2.46 -37.99 -20.18
C GLN A 352 1.40 -39.08 -19.98
N ALA A 353 1.59 -39.96 -18.99
CA ALA A 353 0.63 -41.00 -18.67
C ALA A 353 -0.68 -40.43 -18.11
N ARG A 354 -0.61 -39.31 -17.37
CA ARG A 354 -1.74 -38.70 -16.69
C ARG A 354 -2.55 -37.75 -17.59
N PHE A 355 -1.87 -37.02 -18.47
CA PHE A 355 -2.46 -36.01 -19.35
C PHE A 355 -2.13 -36.28 -20.82
N PRO A 356 -2.67 -37.36 -21.43
CA PRO A 356 -2.30 -37.80 -22.78
C PRO A 356 -2.68 -36.79 -23.87
N ALA A 357 -3.63 -35.89 -23.60
CA ALA A 357 -4.04 -34.84 -24.54
C ALA A 357 -3.06 -33.66 -24.61
N LEU A 358 -2.16 -33.49 -23.63
CA LEU A 358 -1.26 -32.33 -23.57
C LEU A 358 -0.21 -32.33 -24.68
N LEU A 359 0.45 -33.47 -24.89
CA LEU A 359 1.54 -33.57 -25.86
C LEU A 359 1.08 -33.28 -27.30
N PRO A 360 -0.07 -33.80 -27.78
CA PRO A 360 -0.62 -33.40 -29.07
C PRO A 360 -0.83 -31.88 -29.21
N ILE A 361 -1.32 -31.20 -28.17
CA ILE A 361 -1.56 -29.75 -28.19
C ILE A 361 -0.22 -28.98 -28.30
N VAL A 362 0.78 -29.40 -27.52
CA VAL A 362 2.13 -28.82 -27.57
C VAL A 362 2.76 -28.98 -28.96
N VAL A 363 2.65 -30.17 -29.55
CA VAL A 363 3.19 -30.44 -30.90
C VAL A 363 2.49 -29.59 -31.96
N ARG A 364 1.16 -29.43 -31.87
CA ARG A 364 0.41 -28.55 -32.78
C ARG A 364 0.89 -27.11 -32.69
N TRP A 365 1.13 -26.62 -31.49
CA TRP A 365 1.69 -25.28 -31.28
C TRP A 365 3.10 -25.15 -31.87
N GLU A 366 3.99 -26.12 -31.63
CA GLU A 366 5.37 -26.11 -32.15
C GLU A 366 5.38 -26.06 -33.68
N LEU A 367 4.52 -26.85 -34.34
CA LEU A 367 4.39 -26.87 -35.80
C LEU A 367 3.86 -25.54 -36.34
N ALA A 368 2.86 -24.95 -35.69
CA ALA A 368 2.32 -23.65 -36.06
C ALA A 368 3.36 -22.53 -35.88
N ASN A 369 4.17 -22.59 -34.82
CA ASN A 369 5.17 -21.59 -34.52
C ASN A 369 6.43 -21.71 -35.40
N ALA A 370 6.81 -22.92 -35.79
CA ALA A 370 7.96 -23.18 -36.67
C ALA A 370 7.70 -22.77 -38.13
N GLY A 371 6.46 -22.43 -38.51
CA GLY A 371 6.10 -22.09 -39.89
C GLY A 371 6.36 -23.21 -40.90
N ALA A 372 6.44 -24.47 -40.43
CA ALA A 372 6.85 -25.61 -41.23
C ALA A 372 5.80 -25.95 -42.28
N THR A 373 6.13 -25.94 -43.58
CA THR A 373 5.20 -26.29 -44.66
C THR A 373 4.51 -27.64 -44.41
N GLY A 374 3.20 -27.73 -44.61
CA GLY A 374 2.41 -28.96 -44.36
C GLY A 374 1.88 -29.10 -42.93
N TRP A 375 2.19 -28.18 -42.02
CA TRP A 375 1.62 -28.16 -40.67
C TRP A 375 0.08 -28.15 -40.68
N GLN A 376 -0.54 -27.47 -41.65
CA GLN A 376 -2.00 -27.45 -41.84
C GLN A 376 -2.58 -28.84 -42.15
N GLU A 377 -1.90 -29.65 -42.96
CA GLU A 377 -2.35 -31.00 -43.33
C GLU A 377 -2.27 -31.98 -42.13
N GLU A 378 -1.22 -31.84 -41.31
CA GLU A 378 -1.06 -32.57 -40.06
C GLU A 378 -2.16 -32.19 -39.05
N LEU A 379 -2.50 -30.90 -38.97
CA LEU A 379 -3.59 -30.41 -38.12
C LEU A 379 -4.96 -30.91 -38.59
N GLU A 380 -5.23 -30.88 -39.89
CA GLU A 380 -6.46 -31.43 -40.46
C GLU A 380 -6.59 -32.93 -40.20
N ARG A 381 -5.49 -33.68 -40.32
CA ARG A 381 -5.46 -35.12 -39.99
C ARG A 381 -5.81 -35.39 -38.53
N GLN A 382 -5.26 -34.61 -37.60
CA GLN A 382 -5.55 -34.74 -36.17
C GLN A 382 -6.98 -34.31 -35.83
N LEU A 383 -7.50 -33.27 -36.49
CA LEU A 383 -8.89 -32.85 -36.35
C LEU A 383 -9.86 -33.94 -36.83
N ARG A 384 -9.57 -34.60 -37.96
CA ARG A 384 -10.35 -35.76 -38.45
C ARG A 384 -10.34 -36.92 -37.47
N ALA A 385 -9.23 -37.15 -36.76
CA ALA A 385 -9.14 -38.19 -35.74
C ALA A 385 -9.97 -37.86 -34.48
N MET A 386 -10.06 -36.57 -34.12
CA MET A 386 -10.83 -36.11 -32.95
C MET A 386 -12.33 -35.94 -33.24
N ARG A 387 -12.68 -35.57 -34.48
CA ARG A 387 -14.05 -35.33 -34.97
C ARG A 387 -14.21 -35.86 -36.40
N PRO A 388 -14.41 -37.18 -36.56
CA PRO A 388 -14.59 -37.77 -37.90
C PRO A 388 -15.87 -37.27 -38.61
N ASP A 389 -16.77 -36.62 -37.87
CA ASP A 389 -18.07 -36.08 -38.30
C ASP A 389 -18.02 -34.64 -38.85
N MET A 390 -16.92 -33.90 -38.69
CA MET A 390 -16.87 -32.46 -39.01
C MET A 390 -16.27 -32.07 -40.37
N LEU A 391 -15.80 -33.02 -41.19
CA LEU A 391 -15.09 -32.75 -42.44
C LEU A 391 -15.66 -33.51 -43.65
N SER A 392 -16.97 -33.77 -43.67
CA SER A 392 -17.70 -34.33 -44.81
C SER A 392 -18.18 -33.27 -45.78
#